data_AF-A0A9W9ZYQ6-F1
#
_entry.id   AF-A0A9W9ZYQ6-F1
#
_cell.length_a   1.000
_cell.length_b   1.000
_cell.length_c   1.000
_cell.angle_alpha   90.00
_cell.angle_beta   90.00
_cell.angle_gamma   90.00
#
_symmetry.space_group_name_H-M   'P 1'
#
loop_
_entity.id
_entity.type
_entity.pdbx_description
1 polymer ?
#
loop_
_entity_poly.entity_id
_entity_poly.type
_entity_poly.pdbx_seq_one_letter_code
_entity_poly.pdbx_strand_id
1 'polypeptide(L)'
;MPSSKSTRFDVANFMKTRKEMRQKAVDQSRSLKTELNTINRKINRLKSKPGTHPSTPGGRTRPPTHLVKGKSNLPVRTAVKRRHETMVAASVIHGGSENYPKPALDGIFDTLNKRCKLDSMQQYVLSNETLTDKVVSTVYKKNVSSFEKSSTNVKRSIATFYSSGIMGKRKYQAVRLALSMKKSDRKNKNRSSVCIMPKCPIPKLLTYNNLVHEINKIEIGNVFSVEEYFQDATEDDLVRGCFRKLEEFLPRLAQFYLRKDRKESLKWFGYPQGTLLVALGGDGCPFGKNEKSCSVVKKYVQFLCQEIADLQGKVFDIEGIKGTFGTNGNTMWRPWKYEERVAVANQVDKFKQSLSTKQFPAKQLRTKGILKEAIAKSKLPVSCKKFVDVPKDSPFSQVVTALKFEVKAKCLARKVAKWYDETQGNGQDLQYRFTGKESRLFCHNFMRLIKWLSNEKDTRRQKQTVLTYAYLGLKLRDCVSIFNRFDITAEQITQLTVVAREYFRLNALFMPSAVNPTVWTMGHIIPNHTQGFEDPKYCYCNLEKRDPGDSKCTFCGDPLMDVIQSSVEQGKVLSQMTLTVELNGSAGTAGR
;
A
#
# COMPACT_ATOMS: atom_id res chain seq x y z
N MET A 1 30.17 116.10 -3.38
CA MET A 1 30.36 114.65 -3.20
C MET A 1 30.79 114.38 -1.76
N PRO A 2 30.15 113.48 -1.00
CA PRO A 2 30.59 113.11 0.34
C PRO A 2 31.61 111.95 0.27
N SER A 3 32.84 112.20 0.68
CA SER A 3 33.89 111.17 0.78
C SER A 3 33.63 110.21 1.94
N SER A 4 33.72 108.91 1.71
CA SER A 4 33.47 107.86 2.72
C SER A 4 34.47 107.93 3.89
N LYS A 5 33.98 108.14 5.11
CA LYS A 5 34.77 107.91 6.33
C LYS A 5 34.78 106.43 6.69
N SER A 6 35.95 105.80 6.58
CA SER A 6 36.20 104.43 7.01
C SER A 6 36.03 104.28 8.52
N THR A 7 34.92 103.69 8.96
CA THR A 7 34.73 103.24 10.36
C THR A 7 35.44 101.90 10.56
N ARG A 8 36.76 101.97 10.82
CA ARG A 8 37.57 100.80 11.16
C ARG A 8 37.04 100.14 12.42
N PHE A 9 36.51 98.92 12.30
CA PHE A 9 35.93 98.15 13.40
C PHE A 9 36.95 97.96 14.54
N ASP A 10 36.57 98.34 15.77
CA ASP A 10 37.44 98.22 16.94
C ASP A 10 37.50 96.78 17.43
N VAL A 11 38.38 96.00 16.79
CA VAL A 11 38.66 94.60 17.12
C VAL A 11 39.13 94.46 18.57
N ALA A 12 39.88 95.43 19.11
CA ALA A 12 40.43 95.33 20.47
C ALA A 12 39.31 95.39 21.51
N ASN A 13 38.39 96.34 21.37
CA ASN A 13 37.26 96.48 22.28
C ASN A 13 36.26 95.31 22.10
N PHE A 14 35.95 94.91 20.86
CA PHE A 14 35.14 93.71 20.60
C PHE A 14 35.72 92.43 21.22
N MET A 15 37.03 92.21 21.10
CA MET A 15 37.70 91.06 21.71
C MET A 15 37.67 91.13 23.25
N LYS A 16 37.80 92.32 23.83
CA LYS A 16 37.67 92.53 25.28
C LYS A 16 36.26 92.20 25.76
N THR A 17 35.22 92.81 25.18
CA THR A 17 33.81 92.52 25.53
C THR A 17 33.47 91.04 25.34
N ARG A 18 33.97 90.40 24.27
CA ARG A 18 33.78 88.96 24.03
C ARG A 18 34.49 88.10 25.07
N LYS A 19 35.68 88.48 25.55
CA LYS A 19 36.40 87.79 26.63
C LYS A 19 35.65 87.92 27.96
N GLU A 20 35.13 89.10 28.28
CA GLU A 20 34.34 89.38 29.48
C GLU A 20 33.00 88.63 29.48
N MET A 21 32.27 88.62 28.35
CA MET A 21 31.05 87.82 28.20
C MET A 21 31.33 86.31 28.34
N ARG A 22 32.43 85.82 27.75
CA ARG A 22 32.82 84.41 27.88
C ARG A 22 33.19 84.05 29.32
N GLN A 23 33.83 84.95 30.06
CA GLN A 23 34.13 84.76 31.48
C GLN A 23 32.84 84.72 32.31
N LYS A 24 31.92 85.69 32.14
CA LYS A 24 30.60 85.67 32.80
C LYS A 24 29.82 84.38 32.53
N ALA A 25 29.85 83.87 31.28
CA ALA A 25 29.21 82.61 30.93
C ALA A 25 29.87 81.38 31.60
N VAL A 26 31.20 81.37 31.75
CA VAL A 26 31.94 80.33 32.49
C VAL A 26 31.61 80.36 33.98
N ASP A 27 31.50 81.55 34.58
CA ASP A 27 31.19 81.70 36.00
C ASP A 27 29.72 81.38 36.31
N GLN A 28 28.77 81.76 35.44
CA GLN A 28 27.39 81.25 35.49
C GLN A 28 27.34 79.72 35.35
N SER A 29 28.10 79.14 34.41
CA SER A 29 28.18 77.68 34.24
C SER A 29 28.74 76.98 35.49
N ARG A 30 29.73 77.56 36.16
CA ARG A 30 30.24 77.07 37.47
C ARG A 30 29.17 77.18 38.56
N SER A 31 28.46 78.31 38.66
CA SER A 31 27.39 78.49 39.64
C SER A 31 26.28 77.46 39.45
N LEU A 32 25.74 77.35 38.23
CA LEU A 32 24.72 76.37 37.87
C LEU A 32 25.19 74.93 38.12
N LYS A 33 26.45 74.59 37.80
CA LYS A 33 27.00 73.25 38.09
C LYS A 33 27.11 72.97 39.59
N THR A 34 27.34 73.99 40.41
CA THR A 34 27.37 73.90 41.88
C THR A 34 25.97 73.72 42.47
N GLU A 35 24.98 74.43 41.93
CA GLU A 35 23.56 74.21 42.23
C GLU A 35 23.09 72.83 41.81
N LEU A 36 23.40 72.38 40.59
CA LEU A 36 23.04 71.05 40.06
C LEU A 36 23.68 69.94 40.92
N ASN A 37 24.92 70.12 41.38
CA ASN A 37 25.55 69.21 42.35
C ASN A 37 24.85 69.23 43.72
N THR A 38 24.35 70.39 44.17
CA THR A 38 23.62 70.53 45.44
C THR A 38 22.22 69.93 45.35
N ILE A 39 21.54 70.11 44.22
CA ILE A 39 20.27 69.47 43.88
C ILE A 39 20.47 67.95 43.76
N ASN A 40 21.51 67.47 43.09
CA ASN A 40 21.84 66.04 43.04
C ASN A 40 22.17 65.47 44.43
N ARG A 41 22.84 66.22 45.32
CA ARG A 41 23.04 65.83 46.72
C ARG A 41 21.71 65.79 47.50
N LYS A 42 20.79 66.73 47.28
CA LYS A 42 19.42 66.68 47.85
C LYS A 42 18.62 65.49 47.31
N ILE A 43 18.64 65.24 46.00
CA ILE A 43 18.02 64.08 45.36
C ILE A 43 18.60 62.78 45.92
N ASN A 44 19.93 62.68 46.08
CA ASN A 44 20.55 61.50 46.66
C ASN A 44 20.21 61.32 48.15
N ARG A 45 20.07 62.41 48.93
CA ARG A 45 19.56 62.37 50.31
C ARG A 45 18.07 62.00 50.41
N LEU A 46 17.26 62.38 49.42
CA LEU A 46 15.86 61.97 49.31
C LEU A 46 15.73 60.51 48.89
N LYS A 47 16.59 60.04 47.97
CA LYS A 47 16.76 58.61 47.62
C LYS A 47 17.32 57.78 48.77
N SER A 48 18.00 58.39 49.74
CA SER A 48 18.56 57.71 50.92
C SER A 48 17.69 57.82 52.18
N LYS A 49 16.48 58.40 52.11
CA LYS A 49 15.45 58.09 53.12
C LYS A 49 14.92 56.67 52.83
N PRO A 50 14.77 55.80 53.84
CA PRO A 50 14.55 54.38 53.61
C PRO A 50 13.12 54.09 53.15
N GLY A 51 12.91 54.11 51.83
CA GLY A 51 11.92 53.22 51.22
C GLY A 51 12.43 51.78 51.34
N THR A 52 11.57 50.86 51.79
CA THR A 52 11.86 49.44 52.03
C THR A 52 12.08 48.66 50.73
N HIS A 53 13.17 48.94 50.02
CA HIS A 53 13.66 48.12 48.92
C HIS A 53 14.74 47.15 49.41
N PRO A 54 14.62 45.83 49.13
CA PRO A 54 15.64 44.87 49.52
C PRO A 54 16.94 45.16 48.76
N SER A 55 18.05 45.15 49.50
CA SER A 55 19.40 45.38 49.00
C SER A 55 19.70 44.53 47.76
N THR A 56 20.20 45.15 46.69
CA THR A 56 20.78 44.44 45.55
C THR A 56 21.88 43.51 46.07
N PRO A 57 21.80 42.18 45.87
CA PRO A 57 22.82 41.28 46.35
C PRO A 57 24.15 41.56 45.64
N GLY A 58 25.24 41.70 46.41
CA GLY A 58 26.59 41.80 45.85
C GLY A 58 26.86 40.66 44.85
N GLY A 59 27.67 40.97 43.82
CA GLY A 59 27.86 40.12 42.64
C GLY A 59 28.09 38.64 42.99
N ARG A 60 27.15 37.77 42.60
CA ARG A 60 27.17 36.34 42.92
C ARG A 60 28.16 35.61 41.97
N THR A 61 29.34 35.25 42.47
CA THR A 61 30.50 34.78 41.68
C THR A 61 30.59 33.27 41.38
N ARG A 62 29.56 32.47 41.71
CA ARG A 62 29.47 31.05 41.33
C ARG A 62 28.07 30.76 40.78
N PRO A 63 27.90 29.84 39.79
CA PRO A 63 26.61 29.54 39.17
C PRO A 63 25.63 29.07 40.25
N PRO A 64 24.70 29.93 40.70
CA PRO A 64 24.16 29.76 42.04
C PRO A 64 22.98 28.80 42.05
N THR A 65 22.36 28.55 40.89
CA THR A 65 21.19 27.68 40.72
C THR A 65 21.52 26.63 39.67
N HIS A 66 21.56 25.36 40.09
CA HIS A 66 21.83 24.21 39.22
C HIS A 66 20.63 23.25 39.25
N LEU A 67 20.24 22.73 38.09
CA LEU A 67 19.09 21.83 37.95
C LEU A 67 19.56 20.38 37.79
N VAL A 68 19.03 19.48 38.62
CA VAL A 68 19.21 18.02 38.50
C VAL A 68 17.83 17.42 38.25
N LYS A 69 17.65 16.70 37.13
CA LYS A 69 16.34 16.20 36.67
C LYS A 69 15.24 17.30 36.72
N GLY A 70 15.57 18.46 36.17
CA GLY A 70 14.67 19.62 36.10
C GLY A 70 14.28 20.25 37.45
N LYS A 71 14.92 19.88 38.57
CA LYS A 71 14.68 20.44 39.91
C LYS A 71 15.93 21.12 40.44
N SER A 72 15.75 22.24 41.15
CA SER A 72 16.84 22.94 41.87
C SER A 72 17.50 22.01 42.90
N ASN A 73 18.83 21.90 42.86
CA ASN A 73 19.61 21.16 43.86
C ASN A 73 19.79 21.92 45.19
N LEU A 74 19.38 23.18 45.26
CA LEU A 74 19.47 24.02 46.46
C LEU A 74 18.47 23.61 47.56
N PRO A 75 18.74 23.93 48.83
CA PRO A 75 17.77 23.83 49.92
C PRO A 75 16.44 24.52 49.59
N VAL A 76 15.33 23.89 49.95
CA VAL A 76 13.97 24.29 49.54
C VAL A 76 13.68 25.76 49.87
N ARG A 77 14.01 26.22 51.09
CA ARG A 77 13.81 27.62 51.52
C ARG A 77 14.57 28.61 50.64
N THR A 78 15.83 28.32 50.31
CA THR A 78 16.67 29.14 49.42
C THR A 78 16.13 29.15 47.99
N ALA A 79 15.69 27.99 47.49
CA ALA A 79 15.11 27.87 46.15
C ALA A 79 13.77 28.61 46.01
N VAL A 80 12.92 28.57 47.04
CA VAL A 80 11.67 29.35 47.13
C VAL A 80 11.97 30.84 47.15
N LYS A 81 12.85 31.29 48.06
CA LYS A 81 13.22 32.72 48.17
C LYS A 81 13.71 33.29 46.84
N ARG A 82 14.60 32.58 46.14
CA ARG A 82 15.14 33.03 44.85
C ARG A 82 14.09 33.07 43.73
N ARG A 83 13.15 32.13 43.69
CA ARG A 83 12.04 32.20 42.73
C ARG A 83 11.15 33.42 43.00
N HIS A 84 10.86 33.72 44.26
CA HIS A 84 10.13 34.92 44.65
C HIS A 84 10.90 36.22 44.30
N GLU A 85 12.19 36.32 44.64
CA GLU A 85 13.08 37.43 44.22
C GLU A 85 13.03 37.65 42.68
N THR A 86 13.05 36.56 41.91
CA THR A 86 12.99 36.61 40.43
C THR A 86 11.63 37.10 39.93
N MET A 87 10.52 36.61 40.51
CA MET A 87 9.17 37.06 40.15
C MET A 87 8.94 38.53 40.47
N VAL A 88 9.39 39.01 41.64
CA VAL A 88 9.27 40.43 42.03
C VAL A 88 10.04 41.33 41.05
N ALA A 89 11.28 40.96 40.70
CA ALA A 89 12.05 41.72 39.71
C ALA A 89 11.38 41.76 38.32
N ALA A 90 10.84 40.62 37.85
CA ALA A 90 10.10 40.57 36.58
C ALA A 90 8.80 41.38 36.62
N SER A 91 8.07 41.37 37.74
CA SER A 91 6.87 42.19 37.94
C SER A 91 7.16 43.68 37.81
N VAL A 92 8.27 44.18 38.38
CA VAL A 92 8.69 45.58 38.25
C VAL A 92 9.02 45.95 36.79
N ILE A 93 9.61 45.04 36.01
CA ILE A 93 10.01 45.30 34.63
C ILE A 93 8.81 45.22 33.66
N HIS A 94 7.92 44.24 33.84
CA HIS A 94 6.86 43.93 32.88
C HIS A 94 5.46 44.36 33.32
N GLY A 95 5.31 45.05 34.46
CA GLY A 95 4.01 45.54 34.95
C GLY A 95 3.12 44.46 35.59
N GLY A 96 3.73 43.48 36.26
CA GLY A 96 3.00 42.44 37.01
C GLY A 96 2.71 42.85 38.47
N SER A 97 1.73 42.18 39.09
CA SER A 97 1.44 42.30 40.54
C SER A 97 1.17 40.92 41.15
N GLU A 98 1.00 40.82 42.47
CA GLU A 98 0.66 39.55 43.13
C GLU A 98 -0.70 39.00 42.65
N ASN A 99 -1.68 39.88 42.47
CA ASN A 99 -3.02 39.54 41.97
C ASN A 99 -3.06 39.36 40.44
N TYR A 100 -2.07 39.90 39.72
CA TYR A 100 -1.96 39.77 38.26
C TYR A 100 -0.50 39.48 37.84
N PRO A 101 0.02 38.27 38.08
CA PRO A 101 1.41 37.92 37.80
C PRO A 101 1.68 37.62 36.32
N LYS A 102 0.64 37.62 35.47
CA LYS A 102 0.74 37.22 34.06
C LYS A 102 1.80 38.00 33.26
N PRO A 103 1.88 39.35 33.32
CA PRO A 103 2.90 40.10 32.55
C PRO A 103 4.33 39.73 32.96
N ALA A 104 4.57 39.48 34.25
CA ALA A 104 5.86 39.02 34.75
C ALA A 104 6.23 37.63 34.22
N LEU A 105 5.27 36.70 34.19
CA LEU A 105 5.47 35.35 33.65
C LEU A 105 5.71 35.38 32.13
N ASP A 106 4.93 36.16 31.39
CA ASP A 106 5.05 36.31 29.94
C ASP A 106 6.43 36.94 29.59
N GLY A 107 6.88 37.95 30.32
CA GLY A 107 8.21 38.58 30.14
C GLY A 107 9.39 37.68 30.51
N ILE A 108 9.28 36.87 31.58
CA ILE A 108 10.26 35.82 31.90
C ILE A 108 10.33 34.80 30.76
N PHE A 109 9.18 34.36 30.23
CA PHE A 109 9.13 33.38 29.16
C PHE A 109 9.68 33.92 27.84
N ASP A 110 9.34 35.15 27.45
CA ASP A 110 9.89 35.79 26.25
C ASP A 110 11.41 35.96 26.35
N THR A 111 11.90 36.43 27.50
CA THR A 111 13.34 36.54 27.76
C THR A 111 14.04 35.18 27.65
N LEU A 112 13.44 34.12 28.20
CA LEU A 112 13.96 32.76 28.10
C LEU A 112 13.95 32.27 26.64
N ASN A 113 12.84 32.46 25.93
CA ASN A 113 12.68 32.07 24.53
C ASN A 113 13.69 32.77 23.61
N LYS A 114 14.01 34.05 23.87
CA LYS A 114 14.96 34.83 23.07
C LYS A 114 16.43 34.54 23.40
N ARG A 115 16.75 34.14 24.64
CA ARG A 115 18.14 33.99 25.12
C ARG A 115 18.60 32.53 25.30
N CYS A 116 17.68 31.58 25.43
CA CYS A 116 17.99 30.16 25.60
C CYS A 116 18.17 29.46 24.25
N LYS A 117 19.12 28.52 24.14
CA LYS A 117 19.19 27.62 22.99
C LYS A 117 18.04 26.62 23.02
N LEU A 118 17.50 26.26 21.85
CA LEU A 118 16.36 25.35 21.72
C LEU A 118 16.61 24.02 22.46
N ASP A 119 17.78 23.41 22.31
CA ASP A 119 18.12 22.13 22.96
C ASP A 119 18.11 22.22 24.49
N SER A 120 18.63 23.32 25.05
CA SER A 120 18.59 23.60 26.48
C SER A 120 17.16 23.79 26.98
N MET A 121 16.32 24.46 26.20
CA MET A 121 14.89 24.64 26.50
C MET A 121 14.12 23.31 26.44
N GLN A 122 14.41 22.46 25.45
CA GLN A 122 13.88 21.09 25.40
C GLN A 122 14.32 20.28 26.63
N GLN A 123 15.60 20.34 27.03
CA GLN A 123 16.09 19.67 28.23
C GLN A 123 15.41 20.15 29.51
N TYR A 124 15.13 21.45 29.68
CA TYR A 124 14.40 21.95 30.85
C TYR A 124 12.97 21.38 30.94
N VAL A 125 12.29 21.21 29.82
CA VAL A 125 10.96 20.57 29.79
C VAL A 125 11.07 19.07 30.05
N LEU A 126 11.87 18.37 29.25
CA LEU A 126 11.93 16.89 29.21
C LEU A 126 12.62 16.25 30.42
N SER A 127 13.55 16.95 31.07
CA SER A 127 14.20 16.45 32.30
C SER A 127 13.33 16.59 33.55
N ASN A 128 12.26 17.40 33.48
CA ASN A 128 11.33 17.61 34.58
C ASN A 128 10.06 16.74 34.38
N GLU A 129 9.92 15.67 35.17
CA GLU A 129 8.82 14.70 35.03
C GLU A 129 7.42 15.34 35.18
N THR A 130 7.24 16.28 36.12
CA THR A 130 5.92 16.90 36.34
C THR A 130 5.57 17.89 35.24
N LEU A 131 6.56 18.61 34.71
CA LEU A 131 6.36 19.49 33.55
C LEU A 131 6.13 18.69 32.27
N THR A 132 6.86 17.59 32.07
CA THR A 132 6.66 16.66 30.95
C THR A 132 5.28 16.01 30.97
N ASP A 133 4.74 15.65 32.15
CA ASP A 133 3.39 15.08 32.24
C ASP A 133 2.30 16.16 31.97
N LYS A 134 2.43 17.34 32.59
CA LYS A 134 1.45 18.42 32.48
C LYS A 134 1.44 19.10 31.11
N VAL A 135 2.60 19.33 30.50
CA VAL A 135 2.72 20.04 29.21
C VAL A 135 2.69 19.05 28.05
N VAL A 136 3.65 18.12 27.99
CA VAL A 136 3.81 17.23 26.83
C VAL A 136 2.73 16.13 26.83
N SER A 137 2.65 15.34 27.91
CA SER A 137 1.80 14.14 27.93
C SER A 137 0.31 14.46 27.93
N THR A 138 -0.09 15.55 28.59
CA THR A 138 -1.52 15.95 28.67
C THR A 138 -2.01 16.51 27.33
N VAL A 139 -1.25 17.41 26.69
CA VAL A 139 -1.58 17.92 25.34
C VAL A 139 -1.56 16.77 24.33
N TYR A 140 -0.55 15.91 24.37
CA TYR A 140 -0.46 14.76 23.47
C TYR A 140 -1.66 13.80 23.63
N LYS A 141 -2.05 13.44 24.86
CA LYS A 141 -3.26 12.60 25.10
C LYS A 141 -4.54 13.22 24.55
N LYS A 142 -4.73 14.55 24.72
CA LYS A 142 -5.88 15.28 24.15
C LYS A 142 -5.90 15.15 22.63
N ASN A 143 -4.73 15.36 21.99
CA ASN A 143 -4.58 15.24 20.54
C ASN A 143 -4.80 13.81 20.05
N VAL A 144 -4.31 12.78 20.76
CA VAL A 144 -4.60 11.37 20.44
C VAL A 144 -6.10 11.06 20.53
N SER A 145 -6.78 11.49 21.60
CA SER A 145 -8.21 11.24 21.78
C SER A 145 -9.07 11.93 20.72
N SER A 146 -8.69 13.16 20.32
CA SER A 146 -9.28 13.86 19.18
C SER A 146 -9.02 13.13 17.86
N PHE A 147 -7.77 12.72 17.61
CA PHE A 147 -7.38 12.00 16.40
C PHE A 147 -8.09 10.64 16.27
N GLU A 148 -8.21 9.86 17.35
CA GLU A 148 -8.86 8.54 17.31
C GLU A 148 -10.33 8.63 16.85
N LYS A 149 -11.00 9.75 17.12
CA LYS A 149 -12.37 10.07 16.70
C LYS A 149 -12.46 10.82 15.37
N SER A 150 -11.34 11.24 14.79
CA SER A 150 -11.31 12.04 13.56
C SER A 150 -11.67 11.23 12.31
N SER A 151 -12.21 11.92 11.30
CA SER A 151 -12.43 11.36 9.95
C SER A 151 -11.13 10.79 9.34
N THR A 152 -9.97 11.35 9.67
CA THR A 152 -8.66 10.82 9.30
C THR A 152 -8.41 9.42 9.84
N ASN A 153 -8.76 9.14 11.09
CA ASN A 153 -8.61 7.79 11.67
C ASN A 153 -9.69 6.81 11.19
N VAL A 154 -10.89 7.30 10.83
CA VAL A 154 -11.89 6.50 10.10
C VAL A 154 -11.32 6.05 8.75
N LYS A 155 -10.83 6.99 7.92
CA LYS A 155 -10.17 6.69 6.62
C LYS A 155 -9.01 5.70 6.78
N ARG A 156 -8.12 5.92 7.76
CA ARG A 156 -7.00 5.01 8.10
C ARG A 156 -7.48 3.59 8.44
N SER A 157 -8.58 3.47 9.18
CA SER A 157 -9.14 2.18 9.60
C SER A 157 -9.78 1.43 8.44
N ILE A 158 -10.54 2.13 7.58
CA ILE A 158 -11.10 1.60 6.34
C ILE A 158 -9.99 1.14 5.39
N ALA A 159 -8.97 1.98 5.13
CA ALA A 159 -7.83 1.61 4.30
C ALA A 159 -7.09 0.37 4.83
N THR A 160 -6.95 0.25 6.16
CA THR A 160 -6.36 -0.95 6.78
C THR A 160 -7.22 -2.20 6.53
N PHE A 161 -8.55 -2.07 6.60
CA PHE A 161 -9.48 -3.19 6.40
C PHE A 161 -9.54 -3.72 4.97
N TYR A 162 -9.30 -2.88 3.97
CA TYR A 162 -9.17 -3.29 2.56
C TYR A 162 -7.73 -3.59 2.12
N SER A 163 -6.73 -3.40 3.01
CA SER A 163 -5.32 -3.65 2.67
C SER A 163 -5.07 -5.14 2.39
N SER A 164 -4.67 -5.43 1.14
CA SER A 164 -4.57 -6.79 0.59
C SER A 164 -5.91 -7.56 0.56
N GLY A 165 -7.00 -6.87 0.20
CA GLY A 165 -8.36 -7.43 0.13
C GLY A 165 -9.13 -7.34 1.45
N ILE A 166 -10.39 -7.75 1.43
CA ILE A 166 -11.32 -7.59 2.57
C ILE A 166 -10.85 -8.41 3.78
N MET A 167 -10.55 -7.71 4.88
CA MET A 167 -9.93 -8.31 6.07
C MET A 167 -10.95 -8.83 7.09
N GLY A 168 -11.17 -10.14 7.15
CA GLY A 168 -12.09 -10.75 8.12
C GLY A 168 -11.83 -10.35 9.59
N LYS A 169 -12.91 -10.24 10.39
CA LYS A 169 -12.95 -9.71 11.78
C LYS A 169 -11.75 -10.06 12.66
N ARG A 170 -11.39 -11.35 12.75
CA ARG A 170 -10.25 -11.84 13.56
C ARG A 170 -8.91 -11.27 13.09
N LYS A 171 -8.68 -11.17 11.78
CA LYS A 171 -7.45 -10.63 11.17
C LYS A 171 -7.36 -9.11 11.42
N TYR A 172 -8.45 -8.38 11.24
CA TYR A 172 -8.49 -6.93 11.54
C TYR A 172 -8.22 -6.63 13.03
N GLN A 173 -8.85 -7.38 13.93
CA GLN A 173 -8.59 -7.25 15.37
C GLN A 173 -7.12 -7.56 15.73
N ALA A 174 -6.51 -8.56 15.11
CA ALA A 174 -5.10 -8.89 15.31
C ALA A 174 -4.16 -7.76 14.82
N VAL A 175 -4.41 -7.20 13.63
CA VAL A 175 -3.64 -6.07 13.08
C VAL A 175 -3.77 -4.84 13.99
N ARG A 176 -4.99 -4.45 14.37
CA ARG A 176 -5.25 -3.35 15.31
C ARG A 176 -4.48 -3.51 16.61
N LEU A 177 -4.48 -4.72 17.19
CA LEU A 177 -3.77 -5.02 18.42
C LEU A 177 -2.24 -4.93 18.24
N ALA A 178 -1.69 -5.50 17.17
CA ALA A 178 -0.26 -5.48 16.88
C ALA A 178 0.29 -4.06 16.67
N LEU A 179 -0.48 -3.18 16.02
CA LEU A 179 -0.09 -1.80 15.73
C LEU A 179 -0.13 -0.84 16.94
N SER A 180 -0.82 -1.21 18.03
CA SER A 180 -1.13 -0.26 19.10
C SER A 180 -0.98 -0.80 20.52
N MET A 181 -0.75 -2.11 20.71
CA MET A 181 -0.67 -2.74 22.03
C MET A 181 0.50 -3.71 22.15
N LYS A 182 1.17 -3.69 23.31
CA LYS A 182 2.23 -4.64 23.67
C LYS A 182 1.82 -5.53 24.84
N LYS A 183 2.60 -6.60 25.10
CA LYS A 183 2.49 -7.34 26.36
C LYS A 183 2.90 -6.42 27.52
N SER A 184 2.26 -6.59 28.67
CA SER A 184 2.69 -5.95 29.92
C SER A 184 3.76 -6.81 30.58
N ASP A 185 4.77 -6.18 31.15
CA ASP A 185 5.87 -6.82 31.87
C ASP A 185 5.48 -7.17 33.33
N ARG A 186 4.32 -6.69 33.80
CA ARG A 186 3.79 -7.01 35.13
C ARG A 186 3.11 -8.39 35.13
N LYS A 187 3.38 -9.19 36.17
CA LYS A 187 2.95 -10.59 36.36
C LYS A 187 1.43 -10.88 36.33
N ASN A 188 0.56 -9.90 36.12
CA ASN A 188 -0.89 -10.13 35.97
C ASN A 188 -1.50 -9.47 34.73
N LYS A 189 -2.44 -10.20 34.12
CA LYS A 189 -2.79 -10.14 32.69
C LYS A 189 -3.51 -8.84 32.29
N ASN A 190 -2.83 -7.96 31.55
CA ASN A 190 -3.45 -7.11 30.54
C ASN A 190 -2.43 -6.59 29.51
N ARG A 191 -2.88 -6.26 28.29
CA ARG A 191 -2.02 -5.60 27.29
C ARG A 191 -1.98 -4.10 27.56
N SER A 192 -0.80 -3.49 27.47
CA SER A 192 -0.64 -2.04 27.56
C SER A 192 -0.57 -1.41 26.17
N SER A 193 -0.93 -0.13 26.04
CA SER A 193 -0.72 0.60 24.77
C SER A 193 0.78 0.68 24.46
N VAL A 194 1.15 0.60 23.19
CA VAL A 194 2.47 1.06 22.74
C VAL A 194 2.51 2.58 22.89
N CYS A 195 3.58 3.11 23.44
CA CYS A 195 3.77 4.54 23.66
C CYS A 195 5.12 4.98 23.08
N ILE A 196 5.14 6.17 22.46
CA ILE A 196 6.35 6.78 21.88
C ILE A 196 7.24 7.33 23.01
N MET A 197 6.60 7.91 24.03
CA MET A 197 7.21 8.42 25.26
C MET A 197 6.35 7.98 26.46
N PRO A 198 6.84 8.05 27.71
CA PRO A 198 6.00 7.82 28.88
C PRO A 198 4.67 8.58 28.78
N LYS A 199 3.57 7.89 29.05
CA LYS A 199 2.18 8.42 28.97
C LYS A 199 1.73 8.97 27.59
N CYS A 200 2.49 8.76 26.50
CA CYS A 200 2.16 9.20 25.15
C CYS A 200 1.85 8.00 24.20
N PRO A 201 0.62 7.48 24.18
CA PRO A 201 0.24 6.27 23.42
C PRO A 201 0.15 6.49 21.90
N ILE A 202 0.32 5.43 21.11
CA ILE A 202 0.04 5.44 19.67
C ILE A 202 -1.50 5.40 19.43
N PRO A 203 -2.06 6.27 18.56
CA PRO A 203 -3.48 6.25 18.23
C PRO A 203 -3.95 4.93 17.61
N LYS A 204 -5.02 4.38 18.17
CA LYS A 204 -5.64 3.11 17.78
C LYS A 204 -6.55 3.28 16.57
N LEU A 205 -6.58 2.27 15.71
CA LEU A 205 -7.64 2.13 14.70
C LEU A 205 -9.01 1.96 15.37
N LEU A 206 -10.09 2.18 14.61
CA LEU A 206 -11.45 1.87 15.05
C LEU A 206 -11.57 0.40 15.47
N THR A 207 -12.45 0.10 16.44
CA THR A 207 -12.86 -1.28 16.71
C THR A 207 -13.57 -1.85 15.48
N TYR A 208 -13.61 -3.18 15.33
CA TYR A 208 -14.26 -3.80 14.17
C TYR A 208 -15.74 -3.41 14.03
N ASN A 209 -16.48 -3.36 15.15
CA ASN A 209 -17.90 -3.02 15.11
C ASN A 209 -18.11 -1.55 14.71
N ASN A 210 -17.32 -0.62 15.25
CA ASN A 210 -17.40 0.80 14.87
C ASN A 210 -16.97 0.99 13.41
N LEU A 211 -15.94 0.27 12.95
CA LEU A 211 -15.53 0.28 11.54
C LEU A 211 -16.67 -0.20 10.62
N VAL A 212 -17.33 -1.32 10.93
CA VAL A 212 -18.45 -1.82 10.11
C VAL A 212 -19.63 -0.84 10.16
N HIS A 213 -19.90 -0.22 11.31
CA HIS A 213 -20.91 0.84 11.41
C HIS A 213 -20.60 2.04 10.50
N GLU A 214 -19.34 2.50 10.44
CA GLU A 214 -18.92 3.55 9.49
C GLU A 214 -18.95 3.08 8.03
N ILE A 215 -18.65 1.82 7.74
CA ILE A 215 -18.76 1.25 6.38
C ILE A 215 -20.23 1.18 5.93
N ASN A 216 -21.14 0.78 6.82
CA ASN A 216 -22.57 0.66 6.49
C ASN A 216 -23.27 2.03 6.32
N LYS A 217 -22.65 3.13 6.76
CA LYS A 217 -23.10 4.50 6.44
C LYS A 217 -22.69 4.96 5.04
N ILE A 218 -21.81 4.23 4.36
CA ILE A 218 -21.39 4.58 2.99
C ILE A 218 -22.56 4.26 2.06
N GLU A 219 -23.11 5.29 1.44
CA GLU A 219 -24.18 5.15 0.48
C GLU A 219 -23.65 4.49 -0.80
N ILE A 220 -24.11 3.27 -1.10
CA ILE A 220 -23.65 2.44 -2.23
C ILE A 220 -24.66 2.30 -3.37
N GLY A 221 -25.79 3.01 -3.30
CA GLY A 221 -26.91 2.95 -4.24
C GLY A 221 -27.95 1.86 -3.91
N ASN A 222 -29.02 1.82 -4.70
CA ASN A 222 -30.04 0.79 -4.57
C ASN A 222 -29.43 -0.56 -4.96
N VAL A 223 -29.70 -1.58 -4.14
CA VAL A 223 -29.22 -2.95 -4.32
C VAL A 223 -30.44 -3.83 -4.39
N PHE A 224 -30.60 -4.54 -5.51
CA PHE A 224 -31.77 -5.36 -5.81
C PHE A 224 -31.41 -6.83 -5.60
N SER A 225 -32.28 -7.60 -4.95
CA SER A 225 -32.14 -9.06 -4.84
C SER A 225 -32.34 -9.71 -6.21
N VAL A 226 -31.53 -10.72 -6.52
CA VAL A 226 -31.68 -11.53 -7.75
C VAL A 226 -32.90 -12.44 -7.61
N GLU A 227 -33.10 -13.00 -6.42
CA GLU A 227 -34.25 -13.81 -6.04
C GLU A 227 -35.56 -13.05 -6.25
N GLU A 228 -35.67 -11.83 -5.71
CA GLU A 228 -36.90 -11.02 -5.76
C GLU A 228 -37.19 -10.47 -7.16
N TYR A 229 -36.16 -10.21 -7.97
CA TYR A 229 -36.31 -9.54 -9.27
C TYR A 229 -36.46 -10.50 -10.46
N PHE A 230 -36.07 -11.77 -10.32
CA PHE A 230 -36.10 -12.77 -11.39
C PHE A 230 -36.89 -14.03 -11.00
N GLN A 231 -37.91 -13.89 -10.14
CA GLN A 231 -38.70 -14.98 -9.56
C GLN A 231 -39.15 -16.02 -10.61
N ASP A 232 -39.78 -15.59 -11.69
CA ASP A 232 -40.24 -16.43 -12.82
C ASP A 232 -39.12 -16.95 -13.75
N ALA A 233 -37.85 -16.95 -13.31
CA ALA A 233 -36.76 -17.76 -13.88
C ALA A 233 -36.13 -18.73 -12.86
N THR A 234 -36.56 -18.69 -11.59
CA THR A 234 -35.96 -19.42 -10.46
C THR A 234 -36.75 -20.67 -10.04
N GLU A 235 -37.78 -21.07 -10.80
CA GLU A 235 -38.60 -22.27 -10.53
C GLU A 235 -37.75 -23.56 -10.36
N ASP A 236 -36.64 -23.67 -11.09
CA ASP A 236 -35.72 -24.82 -11.04
C ASP A 236 -34.55 -24.69 -10.05
N ASP A 237 -34.17 -23.46 -9.62
CA ASP A 237 -32.94 -23.23 -8.85
C ASP A 237 -32.97 -21.91 -8.04
N LEU A 238 -32.71 -22.00 -6.73
CA LEU A 238 -32.71 -20.84 -5.80
C LEU A 238 -31.40 -20.03 -5.89
N VAL A 239 -31.27 -19.22 -6.95
CA VAL A 239 -30.08 -18.40 -7.23
C VAL A 239 -29.99 -17.18 -6.28
N ARG A 240 -29.19 -17.30 -5.20
CA ARG A 240 -29.01 -16.20 -4.24
C ARG A 240 -28.01 -15.14 -4.68
N GLY A 241 -28.38 -13.87 -4.58
CA GLY A 241 -27.45 -12.77 -4.86
C GLY A 241 -28.08 -11.39 -4.91
N CYS A 242 -27.27 -10.36 -5.15
CA CYS A 242 -27.75 -9.01 -5.37
C CYS A 242 -27.04 -8.35 -6.54
N PHE A 243 -27.73 -7.46 -7.24
CA PHE A 243 -27.19 -6.65 -8.32
C PHE A 243 -27.51 -5.16 -8.12
N ARG A 244 -26.97 -4.31 -8.99
CA ARG A 244 -27.29 -2.88 -9.08
C ARG A 244 -27.61 -2.54 -10.52
N LYS A 245 -28.62 -1.69 -10.72
CA LYS A 245 -29.00 -1.17 -12.04
C LYS A 245 -27.88 -0.34 -12.63
N LEU A 246 -27.57 -0.55 -13.90
CA LEU A 246 -26.49 0.17 -14.58
C LEU A 246 -26.77 1.68 -14.64
N GLU A 247 -28.04 2.08 -14.80
CA GLU A 247 -28.46 3.47 -14.86
C GLU A 247 -28.14 4.27 -13.60
N GLU A 248 -28.34 3.69 -12.42
CA GLU A 248 -27.95 4.34 -11.16
C GLU A 248 -26.45 4.21 -10.87
N PHE A 249 -25.85 3.07 -11.23
CA PHE A 249 -24.52 2.72 -10.75
C PHE A 249 -23.39 3.31 -11.60
N LEU A 250 -23.55 3.37 -12.93
CA LEU A 250 -22.52 3.92 -13.82
C LEU A 250 -22.24 5.41 -13.57
N PRO A 251 -23.23 6.30 -13.39
CA PRO A 251 -22.96 7.71 -13.05
C PRO A 251 -22.25 7.88 -11.71
N ARG A 252 -22.54 7.04 -10.72
CA ARG A 252 -21.88 7.09 -9.40
C ARG A 252 -20.43 6.61 -9.46
N LEU A 253 -20.15 5.57 -10.25
CA LEU A 253 -18.78 5.15 -10.57
C LEU A 253 -18.03 6.25 -11.33
N ALA A 254 -18.66 6.84 -12.33
CA ALA A 254 -18.10 7.94 -13.11
C ALA A 254 -17.71 9.11 -12.19
N GLN A 255 -18.65 9.62 -11.39
CA GLN A 255 -18.37 10.67 -10.42
C GLN A 255 -17.19 10.31 -9.49
N PHE A 256 -17.13 9.08 -8.96
CA PHE A 256 -16.04 8.66 -8.07
C PHE A 256 -14.64 8.70 -8.72
N TYR A 257 -14.53 8.37 -10.00
CA TYR A 257 -13.27 8.39 -10.75
C TYR A 257 -12.94 9.74 -11.39
N LEU A 258 -13.96 10.51 -11.79
CA LEU A 258 -13.81 11.79 -12.50
C LEU A 258 -13.60 13.00 -11.57
N ARG A 259 -13.71 12.81 -10.25
CA ARG A 259 -13.31 13.79 -9.22
C ARG A 259 -11.94 14.38 -9.51
N LYS A 260 -11.85 15.71 -9.41
CA LYS A 260 -10.69 16.52 -9.81
C LYS A 260 -9.34 15.98 -9.29
N ASP A 261 -9.27 15.55 -8.02
CA ASP A 261 -8.07 14.99 -7.38
C ASP A 261 -7.58 13.67 -7.99
N ARG A 262 -8.47 12.93 -8.66
CA ARG A 262 -8.18 11.62 -9.26
C ARG A 262 -8.10 11.68 -10.77
N LYS A 263 -8.90 12.54 -11.41
CA LYS A 263 -8.95 12.76 -12.85
C LYS A 263 -7.58 13.08 -13.46
N GLU A 264 -6.73 13.76 -12.70
CA GLU A 264 -5.34 14.10 -13.04
C GLU A 264 -4.38 12.89 -12.88
N SER A 265 -4.69 11.95 -11.97
CA SER A 265 -3.91 10.73 -11.73
C SER A 265 -4.21 9.58 -12.71
N LEU A 266 -5.38 9.62 -13.36
CA LEU A 266 -5.83 8.59 -14.29
C LEU A 266 -5.09 8.65 -15.62
N LYS A 267 -4.68 7.49 -16.14
CA LYS A 267 -4.16 7.33 -17.50
C LYS A 267 -5.31 7.02 -18.44
N TRP A 268 -5.49 7.87 -19.45
CA TRP A 268 -6.59 7.80 -20.41
C TRP A 268 -6.28 6.98 -21.67
N PHE A 269 -5.05 6.45 -21.79
CA PHE A 269 -4.63 5.53 -22.85
C PHE A 269 -5.00 5.95 -24.29
N GLY A 270 -4.93 7.26 -24.57
CA GLY A 270 -5.24 7.87 -25.86
C GLY A 270 -6.68 8.39 -26.02
N TYR A 271 -7.60 8.05 -25.12
CA TYR A 271 -8.97 8.55 -25.13
C TYR A 271 -9.09 9.96 -24.53
N PRO A 272 -10.14 10.74 -24.89
CA PRO A 272 -10.42 12.03 -24.28
C PRO A 272 -10.54 11.95 -22.74
N GLN A 273 -10.06 12.96 -22.04
CA GLN A 273 -10.07 13.00 -20.58
C GLN A 273 -11.51 12.97 -20.04
N GLY A 274 -11.86 11.96 -19.24
CA GLY A 274 -13.22 11.74 -18.76
C GLY A 274 -14.01 10.65 -19.50
N THR A 275 -13.42 10.05 -20.54
CA THR A 275 -13.99 8.88 -21.22
C THR A 275 -14.03 7.68 -20.29
N LEU A 276 -15.19 7.05 -20.19
CA LEU A 276 -15.40 5.79 -19.48
C LEU A 276 -15.90 4.74 -20.48
N LEU A 277 -15.21 3.61 -20.50
CA LEU A 277 -15.51 2.49 -21.37
C LEU A 277 -16.12 1.38 -20.52
N VAL A 278 -17.34 0.96 -20.86
CA VAL A 278 -18.04 -0.08 -20.10
C VAL A 278 -17.83 -1.41 -20.80
N ALA A 279 -17.11 -2.31 -20.13
CA ALA A 279 -16.97 -3.70 -20.54
C ALA A 279 -18.02 -4.55 -19.81
N LEU A 280 -18.94 -5.14 -20.58
CA LEU A 280 -19.70 -6.29 -20.10
C LEU A 280 -18.81 -7.53 -20.15
N GLY A 281 -18.75 -8.25 -19.03
CA GLY A 281 -18.00 -9.48 -18.87
C GLY A 281 -17.89 -9.85 -17.40
N GLY A 282 -18.03 -11.14 -17.08
CA GLY A 282 -17.89 -11.63 -15.71
C GLY A 282 -16.46 -12.05 -15.40
N ASP A 283 -15.67 -11.18 -14.76
CA ASP A 283 -14.42 -11.62 -14.14
C ASP A 283 -14.74 -12.53 -12.95
N GLY A 284 -14.34 -13.80 -13.04
CA GLY A 284 -14.80 -14.84 -12.11
C GLY A 284 -16.26 -15.28 -12.30
N CYS A 285 -16.82 -15.18 -13.51
CA CYS A 285 -18.16 -15.70 -13.79
C CYS A 285 -18.26 -17.19 -13.39
N PRO A 286 -19.32 -17.62 -12.67
CA PRO A 286 -19.50 -19.01 -12.26
C PRO A 286 -20.04 -19.86 -13.42
N PHE A 287 -19.31 -19.88 -14.55
CA PHE A 287 -19.47 -20.90 -15.59
C PHE A 287 -18.90 -22.23 -15.08
N GLY A 288 -19.59 -22.79 -14.09
CA GLY A 288 -19.50 -24.21 -13.79
C GLY A 288 -19.86 -25.00 -15.04
N LYS A 289 -19.23 -26.16 -15.21
CA LYS A 289 -19.50 -27.09 -16.30
C LYS A 289 -21.01 -27.35 -16.41
N ASN A 290 -21.62 -26.91 -17.50
CA ASN A 290 -22.82 -27.49 -18.11
C ASN A 290 -22.98 -26.83 -19.49
N GLU A 291 -23.32 -27.62 -20.51
CA GLU A 291 -23.33 -27.21 -21.93
C GLU A 291 -24.56 -26.36 -22.31
N LYS A 292 -25.24 -25.78 -21.31
CA LYS A 292 -26.44 -24.93 -21.46
C LYS A 292 -26.40 -23.82 -20.41
N SER A 293 -26.54 -22.57 -20.85
CA SER A 293 -26.70 -21.42 -19.95
C SER A 293 -28.06 -21.46 -19.24
N CYS A 294 -28.05 -21.39 -17.90
CA CYS A 294 -29.25 -21.36 -17.04
C CYS A 294 -30.23 -20.23 -17.42
N SER A 295 -31.54 -20.46 -17.21
CA SER A 295 -32.65 -19.51 -17.41
C SER A 295 -32.39 -18.14 -16.78
N VAL A 296 -31.96 -18.10 -15.51
CA VAL A 296 -31.64 -16.88 -14.77
C VAL A 296 -30.51 -16.11 -15.43
N VAL A 297 -29.48 -16.80 -15.95
CA VAL A 297 -28.36 -16.15 -16.66
C VAL A 297 -28.83 -15.56 -17.99
N LYS A 298 -29.69 -16.26 -18.73
CA LYS A 298 -30.29 -15.74 -19.97
C LYS A 298 -31.14 -14.49 -19.70
N LYS A 299 -32.07 -14.55 -18.73
CA LYS A 299 -32.88 -13.39 -18.34
C LYS A 299 -32.03 -12.23 -17.81
N TYR A 300 -30.98 -12.50 -17.03
CA TYR A 300 -30.07 -11.45 -16.54
C TYR A 300 -29.27 -10.79 -17.67
N VAL A 301 -28.77 -11.56 -18.65
CA VAL A 301 -28.11 -11.00 -19.84
C VAL A 301 -29.09 -10.22 -20.71
N GLN A 302 -30.31 -10.71 -20.91
CA GLN A 302 -31.37 -9.97 -21.61
C GLN A 302 -31.72 -8.65 -20.89
N PHE A 303 -31.87 -8.69 -19.57
CA PHE A 303 -32.08 -7.51 -18.73
C PHE A 303 -30.92 -6.50 -18.85
N LEU A 304 -29.66 -6.96 -18.81
CA LEU A 304 -28.50 -6.09 -19.01
C LEU A 304 -28.44 -5.49 -20.43
N CYS A 305 -28.80 -6.26 -21.46
CA CYS A 305 -28.92 -5.75 -22.83
C CYS A 305 -30.02 -4.69 -22.92
N GLN A 306 -31.15 -4.88 -22.22
CA GLN A 306 -32.22 -3.90 -22.16
C GLN A 306 -31.82 -2.64 -21.37
N GLU A 307 -31.24 -2.75 -20.17
CA GLU A 307 -30.71 -1.59 -19.44
C GLU A 307 -29.72 -0.79 -20.30
N ILE A 308 -28.90 -1.47 -21.12
CA ILE A 308 -27.96 -0.79 -22.01
C ILE A 308 -28.66 -0.11 -23.17
N ALA A 309 -29.69 -0.72 -23.77
CA ALA A 309 -30.52 -0.09 -24.78
C ALA A 309 -31.22 1.16 -24.20
N ASP A 310 -31.81 1.05 -23.01
CA ASP A 310 -32.46 2.13 -22.27
C ASP A 310 -31.49 3.25 -21.84
N LEU A 311 -30.18 2.96 -21.80
CA LEU A 311 -29.13 3.95 -21.58
C LEU A 311 -28.68 4.67 -22.85
N GLN A 312 -28.95 4.13 -24.05
CA GLN A 312 -28.52 4.76 -25.29
C GLN A 312 -29.23 6.11 -25.48
N GLY A 313 -28.45 7.15 -25.80
CA GLY A 313 -28.96 8.50 -26.02
C GLY A 313 -29.25 9.31 -24.75
N LYS A 314 -29.32 8.70 -23.56
CA LYS A 314 -29.45 9.45 -22.29
C LYS A 314 -28.21 10.32 -22.06
N VAL A 315 -28.44 11.60 -21.75
CA VAL A 315 -27.39 12.58 -21.41
C VAL A 315 -27.23 12.62 -19.89
N PHE A 316 -26.00 12.48 -19.43
CA PHE A 316 -25.62 12.58 -18.02
C PHE A 316 -24.66 13.75 -17.84
N ASP A 317 -24.91 14.61 -16.85
CA ASP A 317 -23.97 15.66 -16.45
C ASP A 317 -23.25 15.22 -15.17
N ILE A 318 -21.93 15.01 -15.26
CA ILE A 318 -21.11 14.52 -14.15
C ILE A 318 -19.93 15.45 -13.95
N GLU A 319 -20.01 16.27 -12.89
CA GLU A 319 -18.99 17.26 -12.55
C GLU A 319 -18.64 18.21 -13.72
N GLY A 320 -19.66 18.62 -14.50
CA GLY A 320 -19.52 19.49 -15.68
C GLY A 320 -19.12 18.77 -16.96
N ILE A 321 -18.98 17.44 -16.92
CA ILE A 321 -18.74 16.60 -18.08
C ILE A 321 -20.10 16.06 -18.54
N LYS A 322 -20.62 16.60 -19.64
CA LYS A 322 -21.84 16.11 -20.30
C LYS A 322 -21.51 14.93 -21.20
N GLY A 323 -21.83 13.72 -20.75
CA GLY A 323 -21.59 12.48 -21.46
C GLY A 323 -22.89 11.78 -21.87
N THR A 324 -22.90 11.22 -23.08
CA THR A 324 -23.97 10.31 -23.54
C THR A 324 -23.44 8.88 -23.61
N PHE A 325 -24.30 7.91 -23.26
CA PHE A 325 -24.07 6.50 -23.58
C PHE A 325 -24.56 6.20 -25.00
N GLY A 326 -23.80 5.37 -25.74
CA GLY A 326 -24.26 4.79 -27.01
C GLY A 326 -23.11 4.32 -27.89
N THR A 327 -23.46 3.73 -29.04
CA THR A 327 -22.54 3.13 -30.02
C THR A 327 -21.99 4.12 -31.05
N ASN A 328 -22.61 5.29 -31.21
CA ASN A 328 -22.29 6.25 -32.27
C ASN A 328 -20.95 6.98 -32.04
N GLY A 329 -20.31 7.41 -33.13
CA GLY A 329 -19.01 8.11 -33.12
C GLY A 329 -18.94 9.42 -32.31
N ASN A 330 -20.10 9.97 -31.91
CA ASN A 330 -20.22 11.21 -31.13
C ASN A 330 -20.59 11.00 -29.64
N THR A 331 -20.82 9.76 -29.18
CA THR A 331 -21.12 9.51 -27.76
C THR A 331 -19.86 9.51 -26.90
N MET A 332 -19.97 9.95 -25.64
CA MET A 332 -18.81 10.04 -24.75
C MET A 332 -18.46 8.70 -24.10
N TRP A 333 -19.47 7.88 -23.79
CA TRP A 333 -19.30 6.59 -23.15
C TRP A 333 -19.86 5.49 -24.04
N ARG A 334 -19.05 4.47 -24.28
CA ARG A 334 -19.31 3.47 -25.34
C ARG A 334 -19.22 2.06 -24.76
N PRO A 335 -19.95 1.10 -25.34
CA PRO A 335 -19.60 -0.32 -25.21
C PRO A 335 -18.14 -0.49 -25.62
N TRP A 336 -17.30 -0.96 -24.71
CA TRP A 336 -15.88 -1.11 -24.98
C TRP A 336 -15.70 -2.26 -25.98
N LYS A 337 -15.19 -2.01 -27.19
CA LYS A 337 -14.99 -3.07 -28.19
C LYS A 337 -13.95 -4.08 -27.71
N TYR A 338 -14.05 -5.36 -28.08
CA TYR A 338 -13.15 -6.37 -27.50
C TYR A 338 -11.69 -6.17 -27.96
N GLU A 339 -11.50 -5.61 -29.13
CA GLU A 339 -10.21 -5.38 -29.77
C GLU A 339 -9.57 -4.11 -29.19
N GLU A 340 -10.37 -3.09 -28.90
CA GLU A 340 -10.01 -1.93 -28.09
C GLU A 340 -9.72 -2.34 -26.63
N ARG A 341 -10.48 -3.30 -26.05
CA ARG A 341 -10.18 -3.89 -24.74
C ARG A 341 -8.85 -4.59 -24.78
N VAL A 342 -8.54 -5.39 -25.80
CA VAL A 342 -7.26 -6.09 -25.93
C VAL A 342 -6.12 -5.09 -26.18
N ALA A 343 -6.31 -4.05 -27.00
CA ALA A 343 -5.31 -3.01 -27.22
C ALA A 343 -4.99 -2.23 -25.93
N VAL A 344 -6.01 -1.80 -25.19
CA VAL A 344 -5.83 -1.11 -23.90
C VAL A 344 -5.38 -2.10 -22.81
N ALA A 345 -5.82 -3.36 -22.81
CA ALA A 345 -5.33 -4.39 -21.90
C ALA A 345 -3.86 -4.70 -22.18
N ASN A 346 -3.40 -4.67 -23.43
CA ASN A 346 -1.99 -4.77 -23.79
C ASN A 346 -1.19 -3.53 -23.38
N GLN A 347 -1.77 -2.32 -23.44
CA GLN A 347 -1.13 -1.11 -22.91
C GLN A 347 -1.05 -1.17 -21.37
N VAL A 348 -2.13 -1.65 -20.73
CA VAL A 348 -2.22 -1.90 -19.29
C VAL A 348 -1.33 -3.06 -18.87
N ASP A 349 -1.09 -4.06 -19.72
CA ASP A 349 -0.23 -5.21 -19.43
C ASP A 349 1.23 -4.91 -19.75
N LYS A 350 1.55 -4.04 -20.72
CA LYS A 350 2.88 -3.42 -20.86
C LYS A 350 3.17 -2.50 -19.68
N PHE A 351 2.19 -1.70 -19.26
CA PHE A 351 2.28 -0.88 -18.05
C PHE A 351 2.41 -1.75 -16.80
N LYS A 352 1.60 -2.80 -16.64
CA LYS A 352 1.75 -3.78 -15.56
C LYS A 352 3.09 -4.48 -15.66
N GLN A 353 3.60 -4.90 -16.82
CA GLN A 353 4.92 -5.54 -16.98
C GLN A 353 6.04 -4.59 -16.53
N SER A 354 5.94 -3.29 -16.85
CA SER A 354 6.82 -2.24 -16.28
C SER A 354 6.71 -2.12 -14.75
N LEU A 355 5.62 -2.61 -14.15
CA LEU A 355 5.36 -2.72 -12.71
C LEU A 355 5.53 -4.16 -12.14
N SER A 356 5.65 -5.19 -12.98
CA SER A 356 5.39 -6.62 -12.67
C SER A 356 6.46 -7.56 -13.20
N THR A 357 7.71 -7.11 -13.09
CA THR A 357 8.95 -7.90 -13.07
C THR A 357 8.99 -9.03 -11.98
N LYS A 358 7.84 -9.60 -11.56
CA LYS A 358 7.64 -10.45 -10.37
C LYS A 358 6.53 -11.56 -10.49
N GLN A 359 6.83 -12.65 -11.25
CA GLN A 359 6.51 -14.11 -11.02
C GLN A 359 5.20 -14.87 -11.42
N PHE A 360 5.41 -16.12 -11.92
CA PHE A 360 4.66 -17.40 -11.64
C PHE A 360 5.60 -18.66 -11.80
N PRO A 361 5.38 -19.84 -11.15
CA PRO A 361 6.49 -20.80 -10.92
C PRO A 361 6.27 -22.31 -11.20
N ALA A 362 7.02 -22.86 -12.17
CA ALA A 362 8.02 -23.95 -12.01
C ALA A 362 7.70 -25.33 -11.35
N LYS A 363 6.95 -25.40 -10.25
CA LYS A 363 7.06 -26.49 -9.25
C LYS A 363 6.10 -27.66 -9.46
N GLN A 364 5.07 -27.48 -10.28
CA GLN A 364 3.97 -28.43 -10.46
C GLN A 364 4.40 -29.67 -11.24
N LEU A 365 5.04 -29.49 -12.40
CA LEU A 365 5.41 -30.55 -13.33
C LEU A 365 6.17 -31.71 -12.66
N ARG A 366 7.13 -31.38 -11.79
CA ARG A 366 7.96 -32.38 -11.13
C ARG A 366 7.16 -33.35 -10.25
N THR A 367 6.04 -32.90 -9.69
CA THR A 367 5.19 -33.73 -8.82
C THR A 367 4.51 -34.84 -9.63
N LYS A 368 4.10 -34.55 -10.88
CA LYS A 368 3.44 -35.50 -11.79
C LYS A 368 4.30 -36.73 -12.07
N GLY A 369 5.55 -36.54 -12.47
CA GLY A 369 6.45 -37.65 -12.85
C GLY A 369 6.71 -38.62 -11.70
N ILE A 370 6.98 -38.07 -10.51
CA ILE A 370 7.16 -38.85 -9.26
C ILE A 370 5.94 -39.73 -8.97
N LEU A 371 4.72 -39.23 -9.17
CA LEU A 371 3.49 -39.98 -8.90
C LEU A 371 3.22 -41.07 -9.93
N LYS A 372 3.44 -40.82 -11.23
CA LYS A 372 3.24 -41.85 -12.27
C LYS A 372 4.26 -42.99 -12.14
N GLU A 373 5.52 -42.67 -11.84
CA GLU A 373 6.55 -43.67 -11.54
C GLU A 373 6.18 -44.50 -10.30
N ALA A 374 5.66 -43.86 -9.23
CA ALA A 374 5.23 -44.57 -8.03
C ALA A 374 4.06 -45.55 -8.31
N ILE A 375 3.08 -45.14 -9.12
CA ILE A 375 1.94 -45.99 -9.53
C ILE A 375 2.43 -47.19 -10.37
N ALA A 376 3.27 -46.94 -11.37
CA ALA A 376 3.84 -48.00 -12.23
C ALA A 376 4.64 -49.02 -11.41
N LYS A 377 5.42 -48.55 -10.43
CA LYS A 377 6.19 -49.41 -9.52
C LYS A 377 5.32 -50.16 -8.51
N SER A 378 4.16 -49.61 -8.15
CA SER A 378 3.17 -50.30 -7.29
C SER A 378 2.46 -51.48 -7.98
N LYS A 379 2.53 -51.62 -9.32
CA LYS A 379 1.91 -52.73 -10.08
C LYS A 379 0.46 -53.03 -9.66
N LEU A 380 -0.34 -51.98 -9.51
CA LEU A 380 -1.68 -52.08 -8.92
C LEU A 380 -2.64 -52.89 -9.82
N PRO A 381 -3.46 -53.80 -9.25
CA PRO A 381 -4.42 -54.58 -10.02
C PRO A 381 -5.56 -53.69 -10.54
N VAL A 382 -6.20 -54.10 -11.64
CA VAL A 382 -7.29 -53.34 -12.30
C VAL A 382 -8.52 -53.12 -11.39
N SER A 383 -8.67 -53.93 -10.33
CA SER A 383 -9.67 -53.76 -9.28
C SER A 383 -9.39 -52.59 -8.31
N CYS A 384 -8.15 -52.08 -8.25
CA CYS A 384 -7.70 -51.02 -7.34
C CYS A 384 -8.13 -49.63 -7.83
N LYS A 385 -9.44 -49.36 -7.76
CA LYS A 385 -10.06 -48.16 -8.36
C LYS A 385 -9.94 -46.91 -7.47
N LYS A 386 -9.79 -47.05 -6.16
CA LYS A 386 -9.63 -45.93 -5.21
C LYS A 386 -8.32 -46.02 -4.44
N PHE A 387 -7.86 -44.89 -3.91
CA PHE A 387 -6.65 -44.79 -3.10
C PHE A 387 -6.74 -45.59 -1.79
N VAL A 388 -7.95 -45.82 -1.28
CA VAL A 388 -8.19 -46.72 -0.13
C VAL A 388 -7.91 -48.19 -0.46
N ASP A 389 -8.02 -48.58 -1.73
CA ASP A 389 -7.76 -49.94 -2.22
C ASP A 389 -6.26 -50.17 -2.51
N VAL A 390 -5.42 -49.15 -2.37
CA VAL A 390 -3.97 -49.20 -2.68
C VAL A 390 -3.20 -49.82 -1.49
N PRO A 391 -2.41 -50.90 -1.69
CA PRO A 391 -1.61 -51.50 -0.63
C PRO A 391 -0.67 -50.49 0.04
N LYS A 392 -0.64 -50.48 1.38
CA LYS A 392 0.07 -49.48 2.21
C LYS A 392 1.58 -49.53 2.09
N ASP A 393 2.10 -50.72 1.80
CA ASP A 393 3.50 -51.03 1.53
C ASP A 393 3.93 -50.67 0.10
N SER A 394 2.98 -50.40 -0.81
CA SER A 394 3.30 -50.06 -2.19
C SER A 394 3.96 -48.67 -2.33
N PRO A 395 4.90 -48.48 -3.29
CA PRO A 395 5.60 -47.21 -3.51
C PRO A 395 4.68 -45.99 -3.63
N PHE A 396 3.54 -46.11 -4.32
CA PHE A 396 2.56 -45.03 -4.43
C PHE A 396 1.97 -44.62 -3.08
N SER A 397 1.57 -45.57 -2.23
CA SER A 397 1.02 -45.27 -0.90
C SER A 397 2.08 -44.64 0.01
N GLN A 398 3.33 -45.13 -0.06
CA GLN A 398 4.46 -44.57 0.68
C GLN A 398 4.78 -43.13 0.23
N VAL A 399 4.83 -42.85 -1.07
CA VAL A 399 5.06 -41.49 -1.62
C VAL A 399 3.96 -40.52 -1.20
N VAL A 400 2.68 -40.91 -1.25
CA VAL A 400 1.55 -40.07 -0.79
C VAL A 400 1.58 -39.85 0.73
N THR A 401 2.01 -40.85 1.49
CA THR A 401 2.20 -40.75 2.95
C THR A 401 3.34 -39.79 3.29
N ALA A 402 4.49 -39.90 2.63
CA ALA A 402 5.62 -38.98 2.78
C ALA A 402 5.23 -37.53 2.39
N LEU A 403 4.44 -37.36 1.34
CA LEU A 403 3.90 -36.07 0.91
C LEU A 403 3.02 -35.42 2.00
N LYS A 404 2.22 -36.22 2.70
CA LYS A 404 1.33 -35.78 3.79
C LYS A 404 2.08 -35.43 5.08
N PHE A 405 3.06 -36.25 5.48
CA PHE A 405 3.67 -36.18 6.81
C PHE A 405 5.11 -35.63 6.84
N GLU A 406 5.97 -36.01 5.89
CA GLU A 406 7.37 -35.56 5.84
C GLU A 406 7.54 -34.24 5.07
N VAL A 407 6.95 -34.15 3.87
CA VAL A 407 6.90 -32.89 3.10
C VAL A 407 5.93 -31.89 3.74
N LYS A 408 4.98 -32.39 4.55
CA LYS A 408 3.94 -31.62 5.27
C LYS A 408 2.94 -30.92 4.33
N ALA A 409 2.80 -31.41 3.10
CA ALA A 409 1.91 -30.88 2.07
C ALA A 409 0.52 -31.56 2.13
N LYS A 410 -0.17 -31.45 3.28
CA LYS A 410 -1.43 -32.16 3.57
C LYS A 410 -2.57 -31.90 2.56
N CYS A 411 -2.63 -30.71 1.96
CA CYS A 411 -3.66 -30.38 0.96
C CYS A 411 -3.35 -31.03 -0.39
N LEU A 412 -2.11 -30.93 -0.86
CA LEU A 412 -1.62 -31.63 -2.04
C LEU A 412 -1.78 -33.16 -1.90
N ALA A 413 -1.41 -33.77 -0.78
CA ALA A 413 -1.60 -35.21 -0.56
C ALA A 413 -3.07 -35.67 -0.64
N ARG A 414 -4.01 -34.90 -0.08
CA ARG A 414 -5.45 -35.17 -0.25
C ARG A 414 -5.91 -35.02 -1.70
N LYS A 415 -5.36 -34.05 -2.43
CA LYS A 415 -5.64 -33.85 -3.86
C LYS A 415 -5.06 -34.95 -4.73
N VAL A 416 -3.90 -35.52 -4.39
CA VAL A 416 -3.32 -36.70 -5.05
C VAL A 416 -4.19 -37.95 -4.85
N ALA A 417 -4.64 -38.21 -3.61
CA ALA A 417 -5.53 -39.34 -3.34
C ALA A 417 -6.84 -39.22 -4.15
N LYS A 418 -7.50 -38.05 -4.08
CA LYS A 418 -8.72 -37.78 -4.86
C LYS A 418 -8.49 -37.89 -6.38
N TRP A 419 -7.37 -37.38 -6.89
CA TRP A 419 -7.00 -37.51 -8.30
C TRP A 419 -6.82 -38.98 -8.71
N TYR A 420 -6.27 -39.83 -7.85
CA TYR A 420 -6.19 -41.27 -8.12
C TYR A 420 -7.56 -41.94 -8.08
N ASP A 421 -8.43 -41.60 -7.12
CA ASP A 421 -9.83 -42.09 -7.08
C ASP A 421 -10.59 -41.77 -8.39
N GLU A 422 -10.27 -40.64 -9.01
CA GLU A 422 -10.91 -40.15 -10.24
C GLU A 422 -10.27 -40.67 -11.54
N THR A 423 -9.02 -41.14 -11.53
CA THR A 423 -8.24 -41.38 -12.77
C THR A 423 -7.36 -42.63 -12.78
N GLN A 424 -7.13 -43.24 -11.61
CA GLN A 424 -6.20 -44.36 -11.39
C GLN A 424 -4.77 -44.10 -11.93
N GLY A 425 -4.39 -42.85 -12.15
CA GLY A 425 -3.12 -42.44 -12.78
C GLY A 425 -3.11 -42.44 -14.32
N ASN A 426 -4.15 -43.00 -14.94
CA ASN A 426 -4.27 -43.20 -16.38
C ASN A 426 -5.06 -42.09 -17.11
N GLY A 427 -5.83 -41.29 -16.35
CA GLY A 427 -6.59 -40.14 -16.86
C GLY A 427 -5.81 -38.82 -16.90
N GLN A 428 -6.55 -37.70 -16.87
CA GLN A 428 -5.98 -36.34 -16.88
C GLN A 428 -4.99 -36.11 -15.73
N ASP A 429 -3.96 -35.30 -15.96
CA ASP A 429 -2.92 -35.03 -14.96
C ASP A 429 -3.41 -34.18 -13.78
N LEU A 430 -2.82 -34.43 -12.61
CA LEU A 430 -3.07 -33.67 -11.38
C LEU A 430 -2.81 -32.16 -11.54
N GLN A 431 -3.88 -31.37 -11.52
CA GLN A 431 -3.81 -29.91 -11.45
C GLN A 431 -3.81 -29.42 -9.99
N TYR A 432 -2.75 -28.70 -9.58
CA TYR A 432 -2.64 -28.15 -8.22
C TYR A 432 -1.92 -26.80 -8.16
N ARG A 433 -2.62 -25.72 -7.84
CA ARG A 433 -2.01 -24.41 -7.58
C ARG A 433 -1.29 -24.41 -6.24
N PHE A 434 0.04 -24.38 -6.26
CA PHE A 434 0.83 -24.28 -5.03
C PHE A 434 0.68 -22.89 -4.41
N THR A 435 0.40 -22.83 -3.10
CA THR A 435 0.57 -21.61 -2.32
C THR A 435 2.05 -21.30 -2.09
N GLY A 436 2.43 -20.05 -1.76
CA GLY A 436 3.83 -19.71 -1.49
C GLY A 436 4.45 -20.52 -0.33
N LYS A 437 3.66 -20.82 0.70
CA LYS A 437 4.08 -21.66 1.84
C LYS A 437 4.33 -23.12 1.43
N GLU A 438 3.42 -23.72 0.67
CA GLU A 438 3.59 -25.09 0.17
C GLU A 438 4.70 -25.20 -0.87
N SER A 439 4.84 -24.20 -1.75
CA SER A 439 5.95 -24.06 -2.70
C SER A 439 7.31 -24.07 -2.01
N ARG A 440 7.41 -23.54 -0.80
CA ARG A 440 8.64 -23.55 0.01
C ARG A 440 8.84 -24.93 0.66
N LEU A 441 7.82 -25.45 1.35
CA LEU A 441 7.88 -26.77 2.00
C LEU A 441 8.23 -27.90 1.01
N PHE A 442 7.63 -27.89 -0.18
CA PHE A 442 7.92 -28.86 -1.24
C PHE A 442 9.37 -28.75 -1.74
N CYS A 443 9.85 -27.54 -2.03
CA CYS A 443 11.23 -27.33 -2.50
C CYS A 443 12.33 -27.65 -1.47
N HIS A 444 12.04 -27.56 -0.16
CA HIS A 444 12.99 -28.00 0.87
C HIS A 444 12.93 -29.52 1.13
N ASN A 445 11.74 -30.12 1.12
CA ASN A 445 11.53 -31.48 1.61
C ASN A 445 11.39 -32.55 0.51
N PHE A 446 11.45 -32.19 -0.78
CA PHE A 446 11.20 -33.13 -1.88
C PHE A 446 12.06 -34.40 -1.83
N MET A 447 13.28 -34.36 -1.30
CA MET A 447 14.17 -35.52 -1.25
C MET A 447 13.57 -36.66 -0.40
N ARG A 448 12.64 -36.34 0.51
CA ARG A 448 11.84 -37.33 1.22
C ARG A 448 10.96 -38.14 0.27
N LEU A 449 10.36 -37.52 -0.76
CA LEU A 449 9.60 -38.24 -1.79
C LEU A 449 10.50 -39.15 -2.63
N ILE A 450 11.70 -38.67 -2.98
CA ILE A 450 12.69 -39.46 -3.73
C ILE A 450 13.12 -40.68 -2.92
N LYS A 451 13.38 -40.53 -1.61
CA LYS A 451 13.72 -41.65 -0.72
C LYS A 451 12.66 -42.77 -0.79
N TRP A 452 11.38 -42.43 -0.68
CA TRP A 452 10.28 -43.41 -0.72
C TRP A 452 9.91 -43.87 -2.14
N LEU A 453 10.35 -43.14 -3.16
CA LEU A 453 10.26 -43.60 -4.54
C LEU A 453 11.38 -44.61 -4.88
N SER A 454 12.56 -44.51 -4.26
CA SER A 454 13.69 -45.44 -4.48
C SER A 454 13.43 -46.82 -3.87
N ASN A 455 13.83 -47.89 -4.55
CA ASN A 455 13.87 -49.24 -4.00
C ASN A 455 15.16 -49.98 -4.43
N GLU A 456 15.71 -50.84 -3.59
CA GLU A 456 16.91 -51.62 -3.90
C GLU A 456 16.68 -52.59 -5.07
N LYS A 457 15.45 -53.14 -5.16
CA LYS A 457 14.99 -54.03 -6.24
C LYS A 457 14.66 -53.30 -7.55
N ASP A 458 14.87 -51.97 -7.61
CA ASP A 458 14.66 -51.21 -8.83
C ASP A 458 15.56 -51.70 -9.97
N THR A 459 14.97 -51.88 -11.14
CA THR A 459 15.70 -52.10 -12.39
C THR A 459 16.65 -50.92 -12.67
N ARG A 460 17.70 -51.15 -13.47
CA ARG A 460 18.65 -50.09 -13.88
C ARG A 460 17.94 -48.84 -14.42
N ARG A 461 16.87 -49.04 -15.20
CA ARG A 461 16.02 -47.97 -15.76
C ARG A 461 15.28 -47.20 -14.66
N GLN A 462 14.65 -47.88 -13.71
CA GLN A 462 13.95 -47.24 -12.58
C GLN A 462 14.93 -46.45 -11.69
N LYS A 463 16.12 -47.01 -11.38
CA LYS A 463 17.17 -46.29 -10.62
C LYS A 463 17.57 -45.00 -11.32
N GLN A 464 17.77 -45.04 -12.65
CA GLN A 464 18.06 -43.87 -13.47
C GLN A 464 16.92 -42.82 -13.45
N THR A 465 15.65 -43.26 -13.57
CA THR A 465 14.48 -42.37 -13.47
C THR A 465 14.39 -41.67 -12.12
N VAL A 466 14.61 -42.39 -11.01
CA VAL A 466 14.52 -41.81 -9.66
C VAL A 466 15.67 -40.81 -9.39
N LEU A 467 16.89 -41.13 -9.81
CA LEU A 467 18.04 -40.21 -9.74
C LEU A 467 17.80 -38.95 -10.59
N THR A 468 17.20 -39.10 -11.78
CA THR A 468 16.78 -37.98 -12.64
C THR A 468 15.82 -37.06 -11.89
N TYR A 469 14.75 -37.59 -11.31
CA TYR A 469 13.81 -36.79 -10.53
C TYR A 469 14.45 -36.10 -9.32
N ALA A 470 15.46 -36.71 -8.70
CA ALA A 470 16.22 -36.11 -7.60
C ALA A 470 17.00 -34.87 -8.08
N TYR A 471 17.80 -35.02 -9.14
CA TYR A 471 18.70 -33.99 -9.64
C TYR A 471 17.96 -32.82 -10.32
N LEU A 472 16.94 -33.13 -11.12
CA LEU A 472 15.97 -32.16 -11.67
C LEU A 472 15.33 -31.31 -10.55
N GLY A 473 15.16 -31.91 -9.38
CA GLY A 473 14.70 -31.24 -8.16
C GLY A 473 15.64 -30.23 -7.54
N LEU A 474 16.93 -30.56 -7.52
CA LEU A 474 17.97 -29.67 -7.02
C LEU A 474 18.04 -28.43 -7.92
N LYS A 475 18.20 -28.64 -9.24
CA LYS A 475 18.26 -27.54 -10.21
C LYS A 475 16.99 -26.65 -10.17
N LEU A 476 15.80 -27.24 -10.07
CA LEU A 476 14.55 -26.52 -9.85
C LEU A 476 14.56 -25.66 -8.58
N ARG A 477 14.97 -26.23 -7.44
CA ARG A 477 15.09 -25.50 -6.16
C ARG A 477 16.08 -24.36 -6.28
N ASP A 478 17.21 -24.58 -6.94
CA ASP A 478 18.32 -23.65 -7.02
C ASP A 478 17.99 -22.48 -7.97
N CYS A 479 17.39 -22.75 -9.14
CA CYS A 479 16.78 -21.72 -10.01
C CYS A 479 15.83 -20.82 -9.20
N VAL A 480 14.84 -21.45 -8.54
CA VAL A 480 13.84 -20.79 -7.69
C VAL A 480 14.49 -20.02 -6.55
N SER A 481 15.63 -20.45 -6.03
CA SER A 481 16.34 -19.74 -4.95
C SER A 481 17.11 -18.52 -5.44
N ILE A 482 17.30 -18.36 -6.76
CA ILE A 482 18.00 -17.23 -7.39
C ILE A 482 16.99 -16.25 -7.99
N PHE A 483 16.15 -16.66 -8.93
CA PHE A 483 15.24 -15.74 -9.65
C PHE A 483 14.10 -15.14 -8.78
N ASN A 484 13.95 -15.59 -7.53
CA ASN A 484 12.99 -15.03 -6.57
C ASN A 484 13.65 -14.13 -5.49
N ARG A 485 14.96 -13.83 -5.60
CA ARG A 485 15.63 -12.84 -4.74
C ARG A 485 15.23 -11.43 -5.18
N PHE A 486 15.29 -10.48 -4.25
CA PHE A 486 15.10 -9.06 -4.56
C PHE A 486 16.38 -8.44 -5.13
N ASP A 487 17.54 -8.82 -4.58
CA ASP A 487 18.86 -8.44 -5.07
C ASP A 487 19.57 -9.68 -5.63
N ILE A 488 20.10 -9.58 -6.85
CA ILE A 488 20.78 -10.66 -7.58
C ILE A 488 22.09 -10.10 -8.14
N THR A 489 23.23 -10.76 -7.84
CA THR A 489 24.55 -10.35 -8.36
C THR A 489 24.81 -10.92 -9.76
N ALA A 490 25.74 -10.35 -10.53
CA ALA A 490 26.10 -10.86 -11.86
C ALA A 490 26.58 -12.33 -11.84
N GLU A 491 27.28 -12.73 -10.77
CA GLU A 491 27.66 -14.13 -10.52
C GLU A 491 26.43 -15.02 -10.34
N GLN A 492 25.38 -14.51 -9.67
CA GLN A 492 24.10 -15.23 -9.51
C GLN A 492 23.29 -15.28 -10.80
N ILE A 493 23.37 -14.29 -11.70
CA ILE A 493 22.79 -14.35 -13.06
C ILE A 493 23.52 -15.41 -13.90
N THR A 494 24.85 -15.46 -13.80
CA THR A 494 25.68 -16.48 -14.45
C THR A 494 25.33 -17.87 -13.91
N GLN A 495 25.23 -18.01 -12.58
CA GLN A 495 24.79 -19.24 -11.92
C GLN A 495 23.36 -19.63 -12.35
N LEU A 496 22.42 -18.68 -12.42
CA LEU A 496 21.05 -18.90 -12.89
C LEU A 496 21.06 -19.47 -14.31
N THR A 497 21.85 -18.89 -15.22
CA THR A 497 21.99 -19.36 -16.60
C THR A 497 22.46 -20.81 -16.65
N VAL A 498 23.42 -21.20 -15.79
CA VAL A 498 23.90 -22.58 -15.67
C VAL A 498 22.79 -23.50 -15.11
N VAL A 499 22.23 -23.20 -13.93
CA VAL A 499 21.27 -24.11 -13.28
C VAL A 499 19.94 -24.22 -14.04
N ALA A 500 19.55 -23.18 -14.78
CA ALA A 500 18.38 -23.18 -15.65
C ALA A 500 18.59 -24.04 -16.90
N ARG A 501 19.73 -23.88 -17.59
CA ARG A 501 20.11 -24.73 -18.73
C ARG A 501 20.25 -26.19 -18.32
N GLU A 502 20.82 -26.47 -17.15
CA GLU A 502 20.86 -27.83 -16.58
C GLU A 502 19.44 -28.35 -16.27
N TYR A 503 18.59 -27.56 -15.62
CA TYR A 503 17.20 -27.95 -15.36
C TYR A 503 16.46 -28.33 -16.65
N PHE A 504 16.61 -27.53 -17.72
CA PHE A 504 16.04 -27.85 -19.03
C PHE A 504 16.65 -29.09 -19.65
N ARG A 505 17.99 -29.19 -19.75
CA ARG A 505 18.69 -30.34 -20.33
C ARG A 505 18.28 -31.65 -19.67
N LEU A 506 18.08 -31.66 -18.35
CA LEU A 506 17.60 -32.85 -17.62
C LEU A 506 16.17 -33.23 -17.97
N ASN A 507 15.27 -32.25 -18.15
CA ASN A 507 13.93 -32.55 -18.66
C ASN A 507 14.02 -33.08 -20.11
N ALA A 508 14.79 -32.42 -20.99
CA ALA A 508 14.91 -32.82 -22.39
C ALA A 508 15.50 -34.23 -22.58
N LEU A 509 16.58 -34.57 -21.87
CA LEU A 509 17.30 -35.85 -22.03
C LEU A 509 16.57 -37.04 -21.42
N PHE A 510 15.92 -36.86 -20.25
CA PHE A 510 15.42 -37.98 -19.46
C PHE A 510 13.91 -37.97 -19.24
N MET A 511 13.25 -36.84 -19.48
CA MET A 511 11.81 -36.66 -19.37
C MET A 511 11.25 -35.86 -20.57
N PRO A 512 11.52 -36.26 -21.83
CA PRO A 512 11.23 -35.42 -23.00
C PRO A 512 9.75 -35.00 -23.10
N SER A 513 8.81 -35.88 -22.72
CA SER A 513 7.37 -35.58 -22.62
C SER A 513 6.98 -34.62 -21.48
N ALA A 514 7.94 -34.15 -20.69
CA ALA A 514 7.77 -33.16 -19.63
C ALA A 514 8.34 -31.78 -20.01
N VAL A 515 9.05 -31.64 -21.13
CA VAL A 515 9.46 -30.33 -21.66
C VAL A 515 8.21 -29.59 -22.13
N ASN A 516 7.67 -28.75 -21.24
CA ASN A 516 6.51 -27.92 -21.49
C ASN A 516 6.91 -26.44 -21.53
N PRO A 517 6.01 -25.52 -21.93
CA PRO A 517 6.33 -24.09 -22.00
C PRO A 517 6.89 -23.53 -20.70
N THR A 518 6.48 -24.02 -19.52
CA THR A 518 7.06 -23.59 -18.24
C THR A 518 8.51 -24.05 -18.04
N VAL A 519 8.87 -25.29 -18.41
CA VAL A 519 10.25 -25.80 -18.34
C VAL A 519 11.15 -25.14 -19.36
N TRP A 520 10.66 -25.01 -20.59
CA TRP A 520 11.39 -24.33 -21.65
C TRP A 520 11.59 -22.85 -21.32
N THR A 521 10.53 -22.18 -20.84
CA THR A 521 10.62 -20.83 -20.28
C THR A 521 11.65 -20.80 -19.15
N MET A 522 11.58 -21.69 -18.15
CA MET A 522 12.56 -21.72 -17.06
C MET A 522 14.02 -21.89 -17.51
N GLY A 523 14.28 -22.67 -18.55
CA GLY A 523 15.63 -23.01 -19.00
C GLY A 523 16.25 -22.04 -19.99
N HIS A 524 15.41 -21.42 -20.81
CA HIS A 524 15.81 -20.53 -21.89
C HIS A 524 15.31 -19.12 -21.63
N ILE A 525 14.00 -18.91 -21.48
CA ILE A 525 13.45 -17.57 -21.29
C ILE A 525 13.77 -16.96 -19.94
N ILE A 526 13.69 -17.63 -18.78
CA ILE A 526 14.00 -16.98 -17.50
C ILE A 526 15.46 -16.47 -17.48
N PRO A 527 16.47 -17.24 -17.93
CA PRO A 527 17.80 -16.68 -18.22
C PRO A 527 17.75 -15.57 -19.29
N ASN A 528 17.21 -15.83 -20.48
CA ASN A 528 17.22 -14.89 -21.61
C ASN A 528 16.28 -13.67 -21.45
N HIS A 529 15.46 -13.60 -20.40
CA HIS A 529 14.55 -12.49 -20.02
C HIS A 529 15.04 -11.83 -18.73
N THR A 530 15.84 -12.52 -17.91
CA THR A 530 16.75 -11.81 -16.98
C THR A 530 17.97 -11.25 -17.70
N GLN A 531 18.20 -11.61 -18.97
CA GLN A 531 19.12 -10.96 -19.92
C GLN A 531 18.40 -9.99 -20.86
N GLY A 532 17.32 -10.42 -21.50
CA GLY A 532 16.70 -9.77 -22.67
C GLY A 532 15.32 -9.19 -22.40
N PHE A 533 15.29 -8.13 -21.60
CA PHE A 533 14.22 -7.12 -21.65
C PHE A 533 14.30 -6.30 -22.98
N GLU A 534 14.44 -6.96 -24.16
CA GLU A 534 15.04 -6.37 -25.39
C GLU A 534 14.57 -6.85 -26.80
N ASP A 535 13.95 -8.03 -27.00
CA ASP A 535 13.79 -8.67 -28.35
C ASP A 535 12.61 -8.17 -29.25
N PRO A 536 12.77 -8.08 -30.60
CA PRO A 536 11.70 -7.67 -31.53
C PRO A 536 10.96 -8.74 -32.41
N LYS A 537 11.29 -10.04 -32.44
CA LYS A 537 10.76 -10.98 -33.48
C LYS A 537 9.30 -11.44 -33.25
N TYR A 538 8.76 -11.34 -32.03
CA TYR A 538 7.51 -12.02 -31.63
C TYR A 538 6.27 -11.11 -31.50
N CYS A 539 5.05 -11.66 -31.60
CA CYS A 539 3.78 -10.91 -31.40
C CYS A 539 3.43 -10.77 -29.90
N TYR A 540 2.59 -9.78 -29.54
CA TYR A 540 2.25 -9.46 -28.14
C TYR A 540 1.55 -10.59 -27.37
N CYS A 541 0.82 -11.48 -28.07
CA CYS A 541 0.20 -12.67 -27.50
C CYS A 541 1.18 -13.84 -27.36
N ASN A 542 2.48 -13.60 -27.58
CA ASN A 542 3.58 -14.57 -27.65
C ASN A 542 3.46 -15.62 -28.77
N LEU A 543 2.60 -15.40 -29.77
CA LEU A 543 2.57 -16.21 -30.99
C LEU A 543 3.58 -15.67 -32.01
N GLU A 544 4.30 -16.57 -32.67
CA GLU A 544 5.16 -16.23 -33.80
C GLU A 544 4.30 -15.84 -35.00
N LYS A 545 4.80 -14.89 -35.79
CA LYS A 545 4.13 -14.38 -36.99
C LYS A 545 4.43 -15.30 -38.18
N ARG A 546 3.63 -15.23 -39.26
CA ARG A 546 3.84 -16.08 -40.43
C ARG A 546 5.10 -15.66 -41.19
N ASP A 547 5.32 -14.36 -41.29
CA ASP A 547 6.57 -13.70 -41.61
C ASP A 547 6.96 -12.74 -40.46
N PRO A 548 8.24 -12.59 -40.06
CA PRO A 548 8.65 -11.60 -39.05
C PRO A 548 8.18 -10.17 -39.33
N GLY A 549 7.99 -9.82 -40.62
CA GLY A 549 7.43 -8.54 -41.07
C GLY A 549 5.92 -8.36 -40.85
N ASP A 550 5.14 -9.44 -40.65
CA ASP A 550 3.69 -9.37 -40.50
C ASP A 550 3.25 -8.59 -39.25
N SER A 551 1.99 -8.15 -39.22
CA SER A 551 1.43 -7.43 -38.06
C SER A 551 0.87 -8.34 -36.96
N LYS A 552 0.28 -9.49 -37.32
CA LYS A 552 -0.43 -10.41 -36.42
C LYS A 552 -0.15 -11.89 -36.75
N CYS A 553 -0.48 -12.78 -35.81
CA CYS A 553 -0.56 -14.22 -36.08
C CYS A 553 -1.93 -14.60 -36.66
N THR A 554 -2.03 -15.80 -37.24
CA THR A 554 -3.24 -16.30 -37.91
C THR A 554 -4.48 -16.39 -37.02
N PHE A 555 -4.35 -16.65 -35.72
CA PHE A 555 -5.49 -16.70 -34.79
C PHE A 555 -6.08 -15.30 -34.50
N CYS A 556 -5.24 -14.26 -34.45
CA CYS A 556 -5.68 -12.88 -34.25
C CYS A 556 -6.14 -12.19 -35.57
N GLY A 557 -6.30 -12.98 -36.63
CA GLY A 557 -6.81 -12.58 -37.95
C GLY A 557 -7.64 -13.71 -38.58
N ASP A 558 -8.43 -14.41 -37.77
CA ASP A 558 -9.41 -15.40 -38.22
C ASP A 558 -10.74 -14.71 -38.61
N PRO A 559 -11.44 -15.12 -39.69
CA PRO A 559 -12.67 -14.47 -40.14
C PRO A 559 -13.80 -14.41 -39.10
N LEU A 560 -13.87 -15.35 -38.15
CA LEU A 560 -14.86 -15.26 -37.06
C LEU A 560 -14.52 -14.12 -36.09
N MET A 561 -13.24 -13.85 -35.85
CA MET A 561 -12.83 -12.67 -35.09
C MET A 561 -13.19 -11.38 -35.84
N ASP A 562 -13.12 -11.37 -37.17
CA ASP A 562 -13.58 -10.24 -37.98
C ASP A 562 -15.11 -10.07 -37.93
N VAL A 563 -15.90 -11.14 -37.85
CA VAL A 563 -17.37 -11.07 -37.63
C VAL A 563 -17.72 -10.63 -36.22
N ILE A 564 -16.97 -11.09 -35.20
CA ILE A 564 -17.12 -10.64 -33.80
C ILE A 564 -16.80 -9.15 -33.70
N GLN A 565 -15.65 -8.73 -34.24
CA GLN A 565 -15.24 -7.34 -34.32
C GLN A 565 -16.29 -6.53 -35.10
N SER A 566 -16.74 -6.98 -36.27
CA SER A 566 -17.77 -6.30 -37.09
C SER A 566 -19.11 -6.14 -36.37
N SER A 567 -19.57 -7.15 -35.62
CA SER A 567 -20.82 -7.07 -34.85
C SER A 567 -20.71 -6.08 -33.69
N VAL A 568 -19.55 -6.07 -33.03
CA VAL A 568 -19.19 -5.13 -31.97
C VAL A 568 -18.99 -3.70 -32.52
N GLU A 569 -18.49 -3.56 -33.75
CA GLU A 569 -18.32 -2.28 -34.44
C GLU A 569 -19.63 -1.71 -34.97
N GLN A 570 -20.54 -2.54 -35.47
CA GLN A 570 -21.87 -2.14 -35.96
C GLN A 570 -22.92 -2.00 -34.85
N GLY A 571 -22.61 -2.41 -33.62
CA GLY A 571 -23.51 -2.27 -32.47
C GLY A 571 -24.79 -3.13 -32.54
N LYS A 572 -24.81 -4.17 -33.37
CA LYS A 572 -25.93 -5.09 -33.56
C LYS A 572 -25.41 -6.52 -33.71
N VAL A 573 -26.17 -7.51 -33.24
CA VAL A 573 -25.86 -8.93 -33.52
C VAL A 573 -26.04 -9.16 -35.02
N LEU A 574 -24.96 -9.51 -35.72
CA LEU A 574 -25.02 -9.80 -37.14
C LEU A 574 -25.72 -11.14 -37.37
N SER A 575 -26.55 -11.24 -38.41
CA SER A 575 -27.28 -12.47 -38.75
C SER A 575 -26.35 -13.67 -39.00
N GLN A 576 -25.10 -13.41 -39.37
CA GLN A 576 -24.02 -14.40 -39.50
C GLN A 576 -23.68 -15.10 -38.18
N MET A 577 -23.85 -14.43 -37.03
CA MET A 577 -23.72 -15.05 -35.69
C MET A 577 -24.91 -15.97 -35.35
N THR A 578 -26.09 -15.68 -35.88
CA THR A 578 -27.29 -16.52 -35.70
C THR A 578 -27.30 -17.70 -36.68
N LEU A 579 -26.91 -17.50 -37.94
CA LEU A 579 -26.85 -18.54 -38.98
C LEU A 579 -25.76 -19.59 -38.77
N THR A 580 -24.73 -19.31 -37.95
CA THR A 580 -23.79 -20.36 -37.49
C THR A 580 -24.45 -21.44 -36.61
N VAL A 581 -25.71 -21.26 -36.20
CA VAL A 581 -26.54 -22.32 -35.60
C VAL A 581 -27.14 -23.24 -36.67
N GLU A 582 -27.46 -22.74 -37.86
CA GLU A 582 -28.15 -23.52 -38.90
C GLU A 582 -27.18 -24.31 -39.82
N LEU A 583 -25.98 -23.77 -40.09
CA LEU A 583 -24.98 -24.48 -40.91
C LEU A 583 -24.30 -25.68 -40.21
N ASN A 584 -24.47 -25.83 -38.89
CA ASN A 584 -24.15 -27.07 -38.15
C ASN A 584 -25.40 -27.91 -37.83
N GLY A 585 -26.59 -27.45 -38.22
CA GLY A 585 -27.88 -28.14 -38.03
C GLY A 585 -28.47 -28.76 -39.29
N SER A 586 -27.83 -28.57 -40.46
CA SER A 586 -28.36 -28.95 -41.78
C SER A 586 -27.41 -29.82 -42.62
N ALA A 587 -26.85 -30.87 -42.00
CA ALA A 587 -26.18 -31.96 -42.70
C ALA A 587 -26.77 -33.32 -42.25
N GLY A 588 -27.69 -33.85 -43.06
CA GLY A 588 -28.50 -35.05 -42.78
C GLY A 588 -29.98 -34.67 -42.65
N THR A 589 -30.78 -34.70 -43.71
CA THR A 589 -31.10 -35.83 -44.61
C THR A 589 -31.67 -35.27 -45.92
N ALA A 590 -31.71 -35.95 -47.09
CA ALA A 590 -31.66 -37.39 -47.39
C ALA A 590 -30.97 -37.67 -48.75
N GLY A 591 -30.55 -38.92 -49.02
CA GLY A 591 -29.89 -39.25 -50.30
C GLY A 591 -29.40 -40.68 -50.55
N ARG A 592 -30.11 -41.71 -50.03
CA ARG A 592 -29.77 -43.16 -50.04
C ARG A 592 -28.60 -43.59 -49.16
#